data_AF-A0A819JQ70-F1
#
_entry.id   AF-A0A819JQ70-F1
#
_cell.length_a   1.000
_cell.length_b   1.000
_cell.length_c   1.000
_cell.angle_alpha   90.00
_cell.angle_beta   90.00
_cell.angle_gamma   90.00
#
_symmetry.space_group_name_H-M   'P 1'
#
loop_
_entity.id
_entity.type
_entity.pdbx_description
1 polymer ?
#
loop_
_entity_poly.entity_id
_entity_poly.type
_entity_poly.pdbx_seq_one_letter_code
_entity_poly.pdbx_strand_id
1 'polypeptide(L)'
;MTIDSSKVSAATTPFALIDEYSAIENEKEILFSMHTVFRVDDIKQAVSNSRLWEVQLTLTGDSDPQLATLTERIKGELFGSTGWYRLGELMIRVGHFNQAEELYNELLKNSSSDSDKADIYHQLGRVKWQQGQYEKEITFYEKSLEIKRKTLPEDHSSLASTYNNIGGAYANMSNYSKALEFYEKALKIDEKSLPPNHPSLATSYNNIGAVYTNMGNYSKALEFYEKAHKILEKSMPPNHPNLATSYNNICSVYDNLGNYSKALEYWVWVSV
;
A
#
# COMPACT_ATOMS: atom_id res chain seq x y z
N MET A 1 51.03 43.13 -5.11
CA MET A 1 50.57 42.50 -3.86
C MET A 1 50.00 41.14 -4.23
N THR A 2 50.82 40.12 -4.04
CA THR A 2 50.51 38.72 -4.33
C THR A 2 49.59 38.20 -3.23
N ILE A 3 48.39 37.75 -3.58
CA ILE A 3 47.50 37.08 -2.62
C ILE A 3 47.99 35.63 -2.54
N ASP A 4 48.51 35.28 -1.38
CA ASP A 4 48.92 33.93 -1.02
C ASP A 4 47.69 33.01 -1.02
N SER A 5 47.61 32.10 -1.99
CA SER A 5 46.53 31.14 -2.17
C SER A 5 46.67 29.90 -1.28
N SER A 6 47.65 29.86 -0.38
CA SER A 6 47.90 28.69 0.48
C SER A 6 46.94 28.54 1.68
N LYS A 7 45.80 29.26 1.72
CA LYS A 7 44.89 29.28 2.88
C LYS A 7 43.39 29.24 2.58
N VAL A 8 42.96 28.50 1.57
CA VAL A 8 41.56 28.02 1.51
C VAL A 8 41.57 26.50 1.28
N SER A 9 41.97 25.77 2.31
CA SER A 9 41.64 24.35 2.43
C SER A 9 40.18 24.27 2.90
N ALA A 10 39.24 24.16 1.96
CA ALA A 10 37.95 23.59 2.29
C ALA A 10 38.20 22.09 2.48
N ALA A 11 38.20 21.63 3.73
CA ALA A 11 38.21 20.21 4.02
C ALA A 11 36.94 19.60 3.40
N THR A 12 37.08 19.01 2.22
CA THR A 12 36.05 18.17 1.61
C THR A 12 36.05 16.86 2.39
N THR A 13 35.31 16.83 3.49
CA THR A 13 34.95 15.56 4.12
C THR A 13 34.03 14.83 3.13
N PRO A 14 34.41 13.66 2.60
CA PRO A 14 33.53 12.86 1.77
C PRO A 14 32.26 12.55 2.57
N PHE A 15 31.08 12.69 1.95
CA PHE A 15 29.80 12.36 2.60
C PHE A 15 29.69 10.85 2.91
N ALA A 16 30.43 10.01 2.17
CA ALA A 16 30.69 8.61 2.45
C ALA A 16 31.97 8.16 1.69
N LEU A 17 32.72 7.21 2.25
CA LEU A 17 33.78 6.50 1.54
C LEU A 17 33.17 5.22 0.95
N ILE A 18 33.11 5.17 -0.38
CA ILE A 18 32.28 4.22 -1.15
C ILE A 18 32.81 2.78 -1.06
N ASP A 19 34.11 2.63 -0.84
CA ASP A 19 34.81 1.35 -0.68
C ASP A 19 34.32 0.56 0.56
N GLU A 20 33.66 1.23 1.51
CA GLU A 20 33.16 0.60 2.74
C GLU A 20 31.80 -0.11 2.57
N TYR A 21 31.10 0.12 1.44
CA TYR A 21 29.72 -0.37 1.22
C TYR A 21 29.52 -1.15 -0.09
N SER A 22 30.51 -1.18 -0.98
CA SER A 22 30.45 -1.96 -2.23
C SER A 22 30.71 -3.45 -1.96
N ALA A 23 29.88 -4.33 -2.52
CA ALA A 23 30.09 -5.78 -2.48
C ALA A 23 31.08 -6.28 -3.55
N ILE A 24 31.61 -5.39 -4.40
CA ILE A 24 32.53 -5.70 -5.49
C ILE A 24 33.79 -4.83 -5.33
N GLU A 25 34.95 -5.48 -5.17
CA GLU A 25 36.24 -4.80 -5.06
C GLU A 25 36.60 -4.08 -6.37
N ASN A 26 36.99 -2.80 -6.28
CA ASN A 26 37.53 -1.92 -7.34
C ASN A 26 36.54 -1.21 -8.31
N GLU A 27 35.24 -1.14 -8.05
CA GLU A 27 34.33 -0.38 -8.92
C GLU A 27 33.97 1.02 -8.39
N LYS A 28 34.17 2.04 -9.26
CA LYS A 28 33.62 3.40 -9.07
C LYS A 28 32.18 3.42 -9.58
N GLU A 29 31.27 3.62 -8.63
CA GLU A 29 29.85 4.02 -8.72
C GLU A 29 28.96 3.42 -9.83
N ILE A 30 27.85 2.82 -9.40
CA ILE A 30 26.68 2.48 -10.21
C ILE A 30 25.50 3.38 -9.76
N LEU A 31 24.97 4.20 -10.68
CA LEU A 31 23.73 4.95 -10.47
C LEU A 31 22.54 4.11 -10.95
N PHE A 32 21.59 3.86 -10.05
CA PHE A 32 20.37 3.12 -10.35
C PHE A 32 19.25 4.08 -10.78
N SER A 33 18.83 3.98 -12.04
CA SER A 33 17.51 4.41 -12.49
C SER A 33 16.56 3.21 -12.49
N MET A 34 15.25 3.45 -12.34
CA MET A 34 14.21 2.42 -12.42
C MET A 34 14.26 1.56 -13.69
N HIS A 35 14.96 2.00 -14.74
CA HIS A 35 14.98 1.32 -16.04
C HIS A 35 16.40 1.02 -16.56
N THR A 36 17.43 1.61 -15.95
CA THR A 36 18.80 1.49 -16.45
C THR A 36 19.83 1.68 -15.35
N VAL A 37 20.91 0.93 -15.48
CA VAL A 37 22.14 1.08 -14.71
C VAL A 37 23.06 2.02 -15.48
N PHE A 38 23.61 3.01 -14.79
CA PHE A 38 24.64 3.89 -15.35
C PHE A 38 25.92 3.72 -14.53
N ARG A 39 27.07 3.71 -15.21
CA ARG A 39 28.35 3.91 -14.55
C ARG A 39 28.56 5.42 -14.42
N VAL A 40 28.89 5.87 -13.21
CA VAL A 40 29.28 7.27 -13.00
C VAL A 40 30.77 7.39 -13.29
N ASP A 41 31.09 8.16 -14.32
CA ASP A 41 32.47 8.33 -14.77
C ASP A 41 33.09 9.58 -14.12
N ASP A 42 33.28 10.64 -14.90
CA ASP A 42 33.92 11.86 -14.44
C ASP A 42 32.92 12.83 -13.80
N ILE A 43 33.27 13.35 -12.63
CA ILE A 43 32.49 14.36 -11.90
C ILE A 43 33.34 15.62 -11.81
N LYS A 44 32.92 16.67 -12.50
CA LYS A 44 33.63 17.95 -12.53
C LYS A 44 32.71 19.11 -12.16
N GLN A 45 33.27 20.12 -11.51
CA GLN A 45 32.50 21.31 -11.15
C GLN A 45 32.23 22.13 -12.41
N ALA A 46 30.96 22.34 -12.75
CA ALA A 46 30.55 22.91 -14.04
C ALA A 46 31.05 24.35 -14.23
N VAL A 47 31.14 25.10 -13.13
CA VAL A 47 31.70 26.46 -13.08
C VAL A 47 32.45 26.62 -11.76
N SER A 48 33.66 27.20 -11.80
CA SER A 48 34.46 27.47 -10.60
C SER A 48 33.67 28.27 -9.57
N ASN A 49 33.60 27.78 -8.32
CA ASN A 49 32.82 28.34 -7.20
C ASN A 49 31.29 28.24 -7.31
N SER A 50 30.74 27.37 -8.16
CA SER A 50 29.30 27.07 -8.18
C SER A 50 28.94 25.78 -7.43
N ARG A 51 27.68 25.62 -7.02
CA ARG A 51 27.15 24.35 -6.49
C ARG A 51 26.75 23.35 -7.59
N LEU A 52 27.00 23.69 -8.86
CA LEU A 52 26.65 22.85 -10.00
C LEU A 52 27.81 21.93 -10.37
N TRP A 53 27.48 20.65 -10.48
CA TRP A 53 28.39 19.57 -10.87
C TRP A 53 27.91 18.97 -12.19
N GLU A 54 28.82 18.79 -13.12
CA GLU A 54 28.60 18.03 -14.34
C GLU A 54 29.06 16.61 -14.07
N VAL A 55 28.15 15.65 -14.27
CA VAL A 55 28.38 14.21 -14.07
C VAL A 55 28.26 13.52 -15.41
N GLN A 56 29.34 12.87 -15.85
CA GLN A 56 29.32 12.03 -17.04
C GLN A 56 28.79 10.65 -16.66
N LEU A 57 27.76 10.20 -17.39
CA LEU A 57 27.09 8.93 -17.15
C LEU A 57 27.23 8.06 -18.41
N THR A 58 27.78 6.86 -18.25
CA THR A 58 27.81 5.86 -19.32
C THR A 58 26.72 4.82 -19.11
N LEU A 59 25.90 4.60 -20.15
CA LEU A 59 24.88 3.55 -20.17
C LEU A 59 25.59 2.19 -20.14
N THR A 60 25.40 1.39 -19.08
CA THR A 60 25.97 0.04 -19.02
C THR A 60 25.09 -0.91 -19.83
N GLY A 61 25.31 -0.93 -21.15
CA GLY A 61 24.58 -1.77 -22.11
C GLY A 61 25.41 -2.90 -22.71
N ASP A 62 26.68 -2.67 -23.08
CA ASP A 62 27.39 -3.59 -23.99
C ASP A 62 28.82 -3.97 -23.57
N SER A 63 29.42 -3.28 -22.60
CA SER A 63 30.86 -3.39 -22.29
C SER A 63 31.20 -4.21 -21.04
N ASP A 64 30.21 -4.57 -20.21
CA ASP A 64 30.42 -5.28 -18.94
C ASP A 64 29.37 -6.39 -18.72
N PRO A 65 29.76 -7.67 -18.84
CA PRO A 65 28.84 -8.80 -18.72
C PRO A 65 28.16 -8.95 -17.35
N GLN A 66 28.82 -8.56 -16.27
CA GLN A 66 28.27 -8.69 -14.91
C GLN A 66 27.20 -7.62 -14.67
N LEU A 67 27.47 -6.39 -15.09
CA LEU A 67 26.52 -5.28 -15.05
C LEU A 67 25.36 -5.45 -16.03
N ALA A 68 25.60 -6.04 -17.22
CA ALA A 68 24.53 -6.42 -18.13
C ALA A 68 23.60 -7.47 -17.49
N THR A 69 24.16 -8.46 -16.80
CA THR A 69 23.38 -9.48 -16.07
C THR A 69 22.58 -8.86 -14.92
N LEU A 70 23.18 -7.95 -14.14
CA LEU A 70 22.48 -7.21 -13.08
C LEU A 70 21.39 -6.32 -13.66
N THR A 71 21.65 -5.64 -14.78
CA THR A 71 20.68 -4.80 -15.49
C THR A 71 19.51 -5.63 -16.00
N GLU A 72 19.75 -6.79 -16.61
CA GLU A 72 18.68 -7.69 -17.05
C GLU A 72 17.93 -8.35 -15.88
N ARG A 73 18.59 -8.58 -14.74
CA ARG A 73 17.93 -9.05 -13.51
C ARG A 73 17.05 -7.97 -12.89
N ILE A 74 17.56 -6.74 -12.75
CA ILE A 74 16.81 -5.59 -12.25
C ILE A 74 15.67 -5.26 -13.22
N LYS A 75 15.92 -5.31 -14.53
CA LYS A 75 14.86 -5.24 -15.53
C LYS A 75 13.89 -6.40 -15.38
N GLY A 76 14.27 -7.64 -15.10
CA GLY A 76 13.30 -8.72 -14.81
C GLY A 76 12.50 -8.51 -13.52
N GLU A 77 13.10 -7.88 -12.52
CA GLU A 77 12.44 -7.53 -11.24
C GLU A 77 11.52 -6.27 -11.38
N LEU A 78 11.79 -5.39 -12.36
CA LEU A 78 11.09 -4.12 -12.63
C LEU A 78 10.26 -4.11 -13.93
N PHE A 79 10.47 -5.02 -14.87
CA PHE A 79 9.69 -5.23 -16.08
C PHE A 79 8.86 -6.50 -15.94
N GLY A 80 7.56 -6.30 -16.10
CA GLY A 80 6.50 -7.25 -15.82
C GLY A 80 5.29 -6.46 -15.31
N SER A 81 4.16 -7.13 -15.10
CA SER A 81 3.03 -6.52 -14.39
C SER A 81 3.50 -5.91 -13.07
N THR A 82 4.48 -6.52 -12.40
CA THR A 82 5.00 -6.15 -11.07
C THR A 82 5.62 -4.76 -10.95
N GLY A 83 6.49 -4.30 -11.86
CA GLY A 83 7.18 -3.03 -11.68
C GLY A 83 6.35 -1.81 -12.03
N TRP A 84 5.60 -1.85 -13.13
CA TRP A 84 4.62 -0.81 -13.45
C TRP A 84 3.49 -0.76 -12.42
N TYR A 85 3.07 -1.91 -11.89
CA TYR A 85 2.12 -1.97 -10.78
C TYR A 85 2.67 -1.27 -9.53
N ARG A 86 3.92 -1.52 -9.14
CA ARG A 86 4.57 -0.81 -8.02
C ARG A 86 4.64 0.70 -8.26
N LEU A 87 4.94 1.15 -9.48
CA LEU A 87 4.91 2.57 -9.82
C LEU A 87 3.51 3.16 -9.64
N GLY A 88 2.48 2.48 -10.13
CA GLY A 88 1.09 2.88 -9.93
C GLY A 88 0.70 2.95 -8.45
N GLU A 89 1.14 1.99 -7.62
CA GLU A 89 0.94 2.05 -6.18
C GLU A 89 1.63 3.24 -5.52
N LEU A 90 2.87 3.54 -5.94
CA LEU A 90 3.61 4.70 -5.45
C LEU A 90 2.86 5.99 -5.80
N MET A 91 2.40 6.12 -7.06
CA MET A 91 1.61 7.26 -7.53
C MET A 91 0.35 7.46 -6.69
N ILE A 92 -0.37 6.38 -6.34
CA ILE A 92 -1.52 6.45 -5.42
C ILE A 92 -1.08 7.00 -4.05
N ARG A 93 0.00 6.49 -3.48
CA ARG A 93 0.47 6.93 -2.14
C ARG A 93 0.87 8.40 -2.09
N VAL A 94 1.47 8.91 -3.16
CA VAL A 94 1.90 10.32 -3.24
C VAL A 94 0.77 11.25 -3.75
N GLY A 95 -0.42 10.72 -4.03
CA GLY A 95 -1.59 11.50 -4.45
C GLY A 95 -1.68 11.80 -5.95
N HIS A 96 -0.84 11.20 -6.79
CA HIS A 96 -0.88 11.33 -8.25
C HIS A 96 -1.92 10.40 -8.89
N PHE A 97 -3.19 10.55 -8.50
CA PHE A 97 -4.26 9.62 -8.89
C PHE A 97 -4.54 9.57 -10.39
N ASN A 98 -4.49 10.70 -11.09
CA ASN A 98 -4.74 10.74 -12.54
C ASN A 98 -3.63 10.00 -13.31
N GLN A 99 -2.37 10.18 -12.92
CA GLN A 99 -1.24 9.48 -13.52
C GLN A 99 -1.30 7.97 -13.23
N ALA A 100 -1.67 7.59 -12.01
CA ALA A 100 -1.90 6.19 -11.67
C ALA A 100 -3.01 5.57 -12.54
N GLU A 101 -4.12 6.28 -12.74
CA GLU A 101 -5.23 5.84 -13.59
C GLU A 101 -4.80 5.68 -15.06
N GLU A 102 -4.09 6.66 -15.63
CA GLU A 102 -3.56 6.56 -16.99
C GLU A 102 -2.66 5.34 -17.14
N LEU A 103 -1.73 5.14 -16.21
CA LEU A 103 -0.83 3.99 -16.19
C LEU A 103 -1.59 2.65 -16.13
N TYR A 104 -2.54 2.51 -15.20
CA TYR A 104 -3.30 1.26 -15.07
C TYR A 104 -4.20 1.00 -16.28
N ASN A 105 -4.74 2.04 -16.93
CA ASN A 105 -5.49 1.87 -18.17
C ASN A 105 -4.59 1.40 -19.33
N GLU A 106 -3.36 1.90 -19.43
CA GLU A 106 -2.39 1.40 -20.41
C GLU A 106 -1.97 -0.06 -20.13
N LEU A 107 -1.74 -0.41 -18.86
CA LEU A 107 -1.49 -1.81 -18.48
C LEU A 107 -2.68 -2.71 -18.81
N LEU A 108 -3.92 -2.23 -18.62
CA LEU A 108 -5.12 -2.99 -18.92
C LEU A 108 -5.23 -3.32 -20.42
N LYS A 109 -4.90 -2.36 -21.30
CA LYS A 109 -4.90 -2.56 -22.76
C LYS A 109 -3.88 -3.59 -23.21
N ASN A 110 -2.71 -3.60 -22.58
CA ASN A 110 -1.59 -4.47 -22.92
C ASN A 110 -1.63 -5.84 -22.21
N SER A 111 -2.55 -6.03 -21.27
CA SER A 111 -2.67 -7.27 -20.50
C SER A 111 -3.40 -8.36 -21.29
N SER A 112 -2.75 -9.52 -21.43
CA SER A 112 -3.33 -10.72 -22.05
C SER A 112 -3.94 -11.68 -21.03
N SER A 113 -3.49 -11.63 -19.77
CA SER A 113 -3.92 -12.54 -18.69
C SER A 113 -5.13 -12.00 -17.94
N ASP A 114 -6.14 -12.86 -17.74
CA ASP A 114 -7.30 -12.52 -16.93
C ASP A 114 -6.92 -12.21 -15.48
N SER A 115 -5.93 -12.93 -14.92
CA SER A 115 -5.43 -12.63 -13.57
C SER A 115 -4.87 -11.22 -13.47
N ASP A 116 -4.03 -10.83 -14.43
CA ASP A 116 -3.45 -9.47 -14.46
C ASP A 116 -4.53 -8.40 -14.62
N LYS A 117 -5.52 -8.65 -15.50
CA LYS A 117 -6.68 -7.74 -15.66
C LYS A 117 -7.45 -7.58 -14.35
N ALA A 118 -7.67 -8.66 -13.60
CA ALA A 118 -8.38 -8.61 -12.33
C ALA A 118 -7.66 -7.73 -11.30
N ASP A 119 -6.33 -7.82 -11.23
CA ASP A 119 -5.52 -7.02 -10.32
C ASP A 119 -5.43 -5.56 -10.76
N ILE A 120 -5.32 -5.30 -12.06
CA ILE A 120 -5.37 -3.93 -12.61
C ILE A 120 -6.74 -3.28 -12.33
N TYR A 121 -7.84 -4.00 -12.51
CA TYR A 121 -9.17 -3.50 -12.15
C TYR A 121 -9.28 -3.20 -10.65
N HIS A 122 -8.70 -4.05 -9.80
CA HIS A 122 -8.66 -3.79 -8.37
C HIS A 122 -7.93 -2.47 -8.06
N GLN A 123 -6.80 -2.21 -8.71
CA GLN A 123 -6.07 -0.95 -8.50
C GLN A 123 -6.80 0.27 -9.06
N LEU A 124 -7.46 0.16 -10.22
CA LEU A 124 -8.33 1.22 -10.73
C LEU A 124 -9.46 1.53 -9.74
N GLY A 125 -10.06 0.50 -9.12
CA GLY A 125 -11.03 0.67 -8.04
C GLY A 125 -10.46 1.50 -6.87
N ARG A 126 -9.26 1.15 -6.41
CA ARG A 126 -8.55 1.88 -5.35
C ARG A 126 -8.21 3.32 -5.73
N VAL A 127 -7.86 3.60 -7.00
CA VAL A 127 -7.67 4.98 -7.49
C VAL A 127 -8.98 5.77 -7.38
N LYS A 128 -10.11 5.17 -7.79
CA LYS A 128 -11.42 5.81 -7.71
C LYS A 128 -11.89 6.06 -6.29
N TRP A 129 -11.61 5.13 -5.39
CA TRP A 129 -11.83 5.31 -3.96
C TRP A 129 -11.11 6.56 -3.44
N GLN A 130 -9.82 6.71 -3.75
CA GLN A 130 -9.02 7.87 -3.34
C GLN A 130 -9.52 9.20 -3.94
N GLN A 131 -10.13 9.15 -5.12
CA GLN A 131 -10.77 10.29 -5.75
C GLN A 131 -12.20 10.56 -5.23
N GLY A 132 -12.73 9.75 -4.31
CA GLY A 132 -14.11 9.83 -3.82
C GLY A 132 -15.18 9.41 -4.85
N GLN A 133 -14.78 8.76 -5.94
CA GLN A 133 -15.68 8.33 -7.03
C GLN A 133 -16.21 6.92 -6.78
N TYR A 134 -17.01 6.75 -5.72
CA TYR A 134 -17.46 5.44 -5.21
C TYR A 134 -18.24 4.59 -6.24
N GLU A 135 -19.04 5.20 -7.12
CA GLU A 135 -19.76 4.45 -8.17
C GLU A 135 -18.81 3.81 -9.19
N LYS A 136 -17.74 4.52 -9.56
CA LYS A 136 -16.72 3.98 -10.48
C LYS A 136 -15.84 2.96 -9.78
N GLU A 137 -15.53 3.18 -8.50
CA GLU A 137 -14.85 2.20 -7.65
C GLU A 137 -15.58 0.87 -7.66
N ILE A 138 -16.90 0.87 -7.39
CA ILE A 138 -17.73 -0.34 -7.41
C ILE A 138 -17.66 -1.01 -8.79
N THR A 139 -17.81 -0.25 -9.87
CA THR A 139 -17.75 -0.78 -11.23
C THR A 139 -16.43 -1.51 -11.51
N PHE A 140 -15.30 -0.96 -11.05
CA PHE A 140 -13.99 -1.59 -11.23
C PHE A 140 -13.81 -2.83 -10.34
N TYR A 141 -14.24 -2.79 -9.07
CA TYR A 141 -14.19 -3.97 -8.21
C TYR A 141 -15.13 -5.08 -8.67
N GLU A 142 -16.30 -4.77 -9.23
CA GLU A 142 -17.20 -5.77 -9.81
C GLU A 142 -16.56 -6.47 -11.01
N LYS A 143 -15.85 -5.74 -11.87
CA LYS A 143 -15.06 -6.34 -12.97
C LYS A 143 -13.93 -7.25 -12.45
N SER A 144 -13.21 -6.80 -11.42
CA SER A 144 -12.17 -7.61 -10.75
C SER A 144 -12.77 -8.89 -10.16
N LEU A 145 -13.90 -8.75 -9.47
CA LEU A 145 -14.63 -9.84 -8.83
C LEU A 145 -15.15 -10.86 -9.85
N GLU A 146 -15.71 -10.40 -10.97
CA GLU A 146 -16.20 -11.28 -12.04
C GLU A 146 -15.10 -12.19 -12.56
N ILE A 147 -13.90 -11.64 -12.79
CA ILE A 147 -12.76 -12.41 -13.26
C ILE A 147 -12.29 -13.37 -12.16
N LYS A 148 -12.08 -12.86 -10.93
CA LYS A 148 -11.63 -13.68 -9.79
C LYS A 148 -12.55 -14.86 -9.50
N ARG A 149 -13.87 -14.69 -9.64
CA ARG A 149 -14.85 -15.78 -9.48
C ARG A 149 -14.74 -16.87 -10.55
N LYS A 150 -14.23 -16.54 -11.74
CA LYS A 150 -14.01 -17.52 -12.82
C LYS A 150 -12.68 -18.24 -12.67
N THR A 151 -11.68 -17.61 -12.05
CA THR A 151 -10.30 -18.11 -12.00
C THR A 151 -9.89 -18.69 -10.66
N LEU A 152 -10.57 -18.34 -9.56
CA LEU A 152 -10.20 -18.72 -8.20
C LEU A 152 -11.29 -19.59 -7.54
N PRO A 153 -10.91 -20.43 -6.55
CA PRO A 153 -11.87 -21.12 -5.70
C PRO A 153 -12.84 -20.17 -4.98
N GLU A 154 -14.06 -20.62 -4.72
CA GLU A 154 -15.11 -19.80 -4.09
C GLU A 154 -14.74 -19.28 -2.69
N ASP A 155 -13.82 -19.94 -1.99
CA ASP A 155 -13.32 -19.58 -0.67
C ASP A 155 -11.96 -18.89 -0.70
N HIS A 156 -11.52 -18.41 -1.86
CA HIS A 156 -10.26 -17.70 -1.97
C HIS A 156 -10.32 -16.31 -1.29
N SER A 157 -9.34 -15.99 -0.45
CA SER A 157 -9.30 -14.75 0.35
C SER A 157 -9.34 -13.45 -0.48
N SER A 158 -8.85 -13.48 -1.73
CA SER A 158 -8.96 -12.33 -2.65
C SER A 158 -10.40 -11.98 -3.05
N LEU A 159 -11.34 -12.94 -2.97
CA LEU A 159 -12.77 -12.68 -3.15
C LEU A 159 -13.31 -11.91 -1.94
N ALA A 160 -12.94 -12.34 -0.72
CA ALA A 160 -13.30 -11.63 0.50
C ALA A 160 -12.79 -10.19 0.51
N SER A 161 -11.53 -9.96 0.10
CA SER A 161 -10.98 -8.60 0.02
C SER A 161 -11.74 -7.71 -0.97
N THR A 162 -12.11 -8.26 -2.12
CA THR A 162 -12.86 -7.52 -3.15
C THR A 162 -14.29 -7.22 -2.68
N TYR A 163 -14.96 -8.18 -2.04
CA TYR A 163 -16.27 -7.96 -1.42
C TYR A 163 -16.24 -6.92 -0.31
N ASN A 164 -15.22 -6.95 0.56
CA ASN A 164 -15.02 -5.93 1.59
C ASN A 164 -14.86 -4.54 0.98
N ASN A 165 -14.09 -4.38 -0.09
CA ASN A 165 -13.93 -3.08 -0.73
C ASN A 165 -15.23 -2.56 -1.36
N ILE A 166 -16.01 -3.43 -2.02
CA ILE A 166 -17.34 -3.05 -2.54
C ILE A 166 -18.29 -2.66 -1.38
N GLY A 167 -18.27 -3.40 -0.27
CA GLY A 167 -19.03 -3.06 0.94
C GLY A 167 -18.65 -1.69 1.49
N GLY A 168 -17.35 -1.37 1.51
CA GLY A 168 -16.82 -0.06 1.91
C GLY A 168 -17.31 1.07 1.02
N ALA A 169 -17.29 0.87 -0.31
CA ALA A 169 -17.80 1.86 -1.25
C ALA A 169 -19.31 2.14 -1.02
N TYR A 170 -20.13 1.11 -0.81
CA TYR A 170 -21.54 1.30 -0.48
C TYR A 170 -21.75 1.97 0.88
N ALA A 171 -20.92 1.66 1.89
CA ALA A 171 -20.98 2.29 3.19
C ALA A 171 -20.67 3.80 3.11
N ASN A 172 -19.67 4.20 2.31
CA ASN A 172 -19.34 5.61 2.06
C ASN A 172 -20.45 6.36 1.32
N MET A 173 -21.27 5.65 0.54
CA MET A 173 -22.48 6.19 -0.09
C MET A 173 -23.73 6.13 0.82
N SER A 174 -23.57 5.77 2.10
CA SER A 174 -24.66 5.55 3.06
C SER A 174 -25.68 4.48 2.65
N ASN A 175 -25.32 3.60 1.69
CA ASN A 175 -26.13 2.46 1.31
C ASN A 175 -25.82 1.25 2.20
N TYR A 176 -26.23 1.36 3.46
CA TYR A 176 -25.88 0.40 4.51
C TYR A 176 -26.42 -1.02 4.25
N SER A 177 -27.58 -1.15 3.61
CA SER A 177 -28.15 -2.46 3.27
C SER A 177 -27.24 -3.24 2.31
N LYS A 178 -26.80 -2.60 1.22
CA LYS A 178 -25.85 -3.22 0.29
C LYS A 178 -24.48 -3.42 0.95
N ALA A 179 -24.01 -2.46 1.76
CA ALA A 179 -22.75 -2.61 2.47
C ALA A 179 -22.73 -3.88 3.33
N LEU A 180 -23.79 -4.13 4.12
CA LEU A 180 -23.93 -5.35 4.92
C LEU A 180 -23.95 -6.61 4.05
N GLU A 181 -24.72 -6.63 2.96
CA GLU A 181 -24.76 -7.78 2.04
C GLU A 181 -23.35 -8.18 1.55
N PHE A 182 -22.54 -7.18 1.18
CA PHE A 182 -21.19 -7.40 0.69
C PHE A 182 -20.20 -7.78 1.80
N TYR A 183 -20.29 -7.15 2.97
CA TYR A 183 -19.46 -7.52 4.12
C TYR A 183 -19.78 -8.92 4.66
N GLU A 184 -21.04 -9.33 4.68
CA GLU A 184 -21.45 -10.69 5.09
C GLU A 184 -20.92 -11.76 4.12
N LYS A 185 -20.89 -11.48 2.80
CA LYS A 185 -20.25 -12.36 1.81
C LYS A 185 -18.74 -12.49 2.07
N ALA A 186 -18.06 -11.37 2.34
CA ALA A 186 -16.64 -11.39 2.68
C ALA A 186 -16.36 -12.20 3.95
N LEU A 187 -17.12 -11.94 5.01
CA LEU A 187 -17.01 -12.63 6.29
C LEU A 187 -17.20 -14.15 6.12
N LYS A 188 -18.20 -14.58 5.35
CA LYS A 188 -18.45 -16.02 5.12
C LYS A 188 -17.26 -16.72 4.43
N ILE A 189 -16.57 -16.02 3.53
CA ILE A 189 -15.37 -16.55 2.87
C ILE A 189 -14.21 -16.61 3.86
N ASP A 190 -13.98 -15.54 4.62
CA ASP A 190 -12.93 -15.48 5.64
C ASP A 190 -13.14 -16.57 6.71
N GLU A 191 -14.37 -16.80 7.19
CA GLU A 191 -14.70 -17.83 8.19
C GLU A 191 -14.42 -19.26 7.68
N LYS A 192 -14.55 -19.49 6.38
CA LYS A 192 -14.28 -20.79 5.77
C LYS A 192 -12.79 -21.02 5.48
N SER A 193 -12.08 -19.96 5.13
CA SER A 193 -10.71 -20.03 4.61
C SER A 193 -9.62 -19.75 5.64
N LEU A 194 -9.95 -19.07 6.74
CA LEU A 194 -8.99 -18.59 7.73
C LEU A 194 -9.17 -19.27 9.09
N PRO A 195 -8.09 -19.38 9.90
CA PRO A 195 -8.20 -19.80 11.29
C PRO A 195 -9.10 -18.87 12.12
N PRO A 196 -9.78 -19.36 13.16
CA PRO A 196 -10.77 -18.58 13.93
C PRO A 196 -10.26 -17.28 14.57
N ASN A 197 -8.96 -17.13 14.79
CA ASN A 197 -8.35 -15.91 15.36
C ASN A 197 -7.55 -15.11 14.32
N HIS A 198 -7.82 -15.29 13.02
CA HIS A 198 -7.11 -14.56 11.98
C HIS A 198 -7.53 -13.07 11.98
N PRO A 199 -6.59 -12.10 11.93
CA PRO A 199 -6.92 -10.67 11.99
C PRO A 199 -7.91 -10.18 10.92
N SER A 200 -7.94 -10.79 9.74
CA SER A 200 -8.93 -10.45 8.70
C SER A 200 -10.38 -10.65 9.15
N LEU A 201 -10.66 -11.66 9.98
CA LEU A 201 -12.00 -11.85 10.56
C LEU A 201 -12.39 -10.66 11.43
N ALA A 202 -11.44 -10.13 12.22
CA ALA A 202 -11.67 -8.94 13.02
C ALA A 202 -11.96 -7.71 12.15
N THR A 203 -11.26 -7.56 11.02
CA THR A 203 -11.56 -6.49 10.05
C THR A 203 -12.98 -6.60 9.50
N SER A 204 -13.39 -7.79 9.07
CA SER A 204 -14.74 -8.04 8.54
C SER A 204 -15.83 -7.78 9.60
N TYR A 205 -15.64 -8.22 10.85
CA TYR A 205 -16.55 -7.89 11.94
C TYR A 205 -16.58 -6.40 12.29
N ASN A 206 -15.43 -5.72 12.31
CA ASN A 206 -15.36 -4.27 12.55
C ASN A 206 -16.13 -3.48 11.48
N ASN A 207 -15.99 -3.85 10.20
CA ASN A 207 -16.71 -3.21 9.10
C ASN A 207 -18.23 -3.33 9.26
N ILE A 208 -18.72 -4.51 9.64
CA ILE A 208 -20.15 -4.73 9.91
C ILE A 208 -20.60 -3.92 11.14
N GLY A 209 -19.81 -3.89 12.21
CA GLY A 209 -20.06 -3.09 13.40
C GLY A 209 -20.16 -1.59 13.09
N ALA A 210 -19.28 -1.08 12.22
CA ALA A 210 -19.30 0.30 11.77
C ALA A 210 -20.57 0.64 10.99
N VAL A 211 -21.03 -0.25 10.11
CA VAL A 211 -22.30 -0.05 9.40
C VAL A 211 -23.48 -0.01 10.38
N TYR A 212 -23.55 -0.92 11.35
CA TYR A 212 -24.61 -0.88 12.36
C TYR A 212 -24.55 0.36 13.25
N THR A 213 -23.35 0.85 13.58
CA THR A 213 -23.14 2.11 14.30
C THR A 213 -23.74 3.29 13.51
N ASN A 214 -23.43 3.38 12.22
CA ASN A 214 -23.95 4.43 11.34
C ASN A 214 -25.48 4.35 11.13
N MET A 215 -26.07 3.16 11.28
CA MET A 215 -27.52 2.97 11.28
C MET A 215 -28.19 3.30 12.64
N GLY A 216 -27.42 3.62 13.68
CA GLY A 216 -27.90 3.82 15.05
C GLY A 216 -28.29 2.52 15.76
N ASN A 217 -27.95 1.35 15.21
CA ASN A 217 -28.20 0.06 15.85
C ASN A 217 -27.01 -0.35 16.72
N TYR A 218 -26.85 0.38 17.82
CA TYR A 218 -25.72 0.24 18.73
C TYR A 218 -25.62 -1.14 19.39
N SER A 219 -26.74 -1.80 19.68
CA SER A 219 -26.74 -3.15 20.25
C SER A 219 -26.12 -4.18 19.30
N LYS A 220 -26.47 -4.13 17.99
CA LYS A 220 -25.83 -5.01 17.00
C LYS A 220 -24.38 -4.60 16.77
N ALA A 221 -24.09 -3.30 16.68
CA ALA A 221 -22.72 -2.82 16.52
C ALA A 221 -21.79 -3.37 17.62
N LEU A 222 -22.26 -3.34 18.87
CA LEU A 222 -21.54 -3.87 20.03
C LEU A 222 -21.21 -5.36 19.87
N GLU A 223 -22.19 -6.19 19.46
CA GLU A 223 -21.98 -7.62 19.24
C GLU A 223 -20.84 -7.89 18.24
N PHE A 224 -20.81 -7.12 17.15
CA PHE A 224 -19.79 -7.27 16.11
C PHE A 224 -18.43 -6.72 16.56
N TYR A 225 -18.38 -5.59 17.24
CA TYR A 225 -17.12 -5.06 17.77
C TYR A 225 -16.52 -5.93 18.87
N GLU A 226 -17.34 -6.54 19.74
CA GLU A 226 -16.84 -7.49 20.76
C GLU A 226 -16.24 -8.74 20.11
N LYS A 227 -16.85 -9.26 19.03
CA LYS A 227 -16.26 -10.36 18.24
C LYS A 227 -14.91 -9.98 17.64
N ALA A 228 -14.81 -8.79 17.03
CA ALA A 228 -13.56 -8.29 16.47
C ALA A 228 -12.48 -8.11 17.56
N HIS A 229 -12.85 -7.51 18.69
CA HIS A 229 -11.97 -7.27 19.82
C HIS A 229 -11.38 -8.57 20.37
N LYS A 230 -12.22 -9.59 20.58
CA LYS A 230 -11.78 -10.91 21.08
C LYS A 230 -10.76 -11.61 20.16
N ILE A 231 -10.86 -11.39 18.85
CA ILE A 231 -9.89 -11.90 17.89
C ILE A 231 -8.58 -11.13 17.99
N LEU A 232 -8.64 -9.80 18.04
CA LEU A 232 -7.47 -8.93 18.14
C LEU A 232 -6.71 -9.17 19.46
N GLU A 233 -7.41 -9.30 20.58
CA GLU A 233 -6.81 -9.59 21.90
C GLU A 233 -5.98 -10.89 21.89
N LYS A 234 -6.42 -11.90 21.14
CA LYS A 234 -5.71 -13.18 21.02
C LYS A 234 -4.59 -13.19 20.00
N SER A 235 -4.66 -12.32 18.99
CA SER A 235 -3.77 -12.36 17.82
C SER A 235 -2.68 -11.28 17.86
N MET A 236 -2.83 -10.26 18.71
CA MET A 236 -1.98 -9.09 18.74
C MET A 236 -1.37 -8.86 20.13
N PRO A 237 -0.18 -8.24 20.22
CA PRO A 237 0.35 -7.79 21.50
C PRO A 237 -0.53 -6.68 22.10
N PRO A 238 -0.54 -6.49 23.43
CA PRO A 238 -1.42 -5.53 24.11
C PRO A 238 -1.34 -4.09 23.58
N ASN A 239 -0.16 -3.65 23.13
CA ASN A 239 0.07 -2.28 22.65
C ASN A 239 -0.16 -2.12 21.13
N HIS A 240 -0.81 -3.10 20.49
CA HIS A 240 -1.01 -3.05 19.05
C HIS A 240 -2.09 -2.00 18.69
N PRO A 241 -1.85 -1.10 17.70
CA PRO A 241 -2.80 -0.04 17.34
C PRO A 241 -4.22 -0.54 17.04
N ASN A 242 -4.36 -1.68 16.37
CA ASN A 242 -5.67 -2.27 16.08
C ASN A 242 -6.46 -2.63 17.35
N LEU A 243 -5.78 -3.02 18.45
CA LEU A 243 -6.44 -3.30 19.72
C LEU A 243 -6.99 -2.01 20.33
N ALA A 244 -6.20 -0.93 20.32
CA ALA A 244 -6.65 0.41 20.73
C ALA A 244 -7.85 0.90 19.89
N THR A 245 -7.84 0.67 18.57
CA THR A 245 -9.00 0.97 17.71
C THR A 245 -10.24 0.17 18.13
N SER A 246 -10.09 -1.11 18.46
CA SER A 246 -11.23 -1.93 18.91
C SER A 246 -11.81 -1.47 20.25
N TYR A 247 -10.96 -1.07 21.21
CA TYR A 247 -11.41 -0.47 22.47
C TYR A 247 -12.17 0.84 22.22
N ASN A 248 -11.66 1.70 21.33
CA ASN A 248 -12.31 2.95 20.97
C ASN A 248 -13.69 2.74 20.31
N ASN A 249 -13.81 1.75 19.43
CA ASN A 249 -15.09 1.40 18.80
C ASN A 249 -16.12 0.96 19.84
N ILE A 250 -15.75 0.09 20.78
CA ILE A 250 -16.64 -0.38 21.85
C ILE A 250 -16.99 0.78 22.81
N CYS A 251 -16.01 1.59 23.19
CA CYS A 251 -16.21 2.79 24.01
C CYS A 251 -17.25 3.73 23.38
N SER A 252 -17.08 4.05 22.10
CA SER A 252 -18.00 4.91 21.34
C SER A 252 -19.42 4.36 21.32
N VAL A 253 -19.58 3.04 21.15
CA VAL A 253 -20.91 2.42 21.19
C VAL A 253 -21.55 2.50 22.57
N TYR A 254 -20.80 2.28 23.66
CA TYR A 254 -21.32 2.44 25.02
C TYR A 254 -21.69 3.88 25.35
N ASP A 255 -20.92 4.86 24.86
CA ASP A 255 -21.22 6.28 25.00
C ASP A 255 -22.55 6.64 24.30
N ASN A 256 -22.75 6.15 23.07
CA ASN A 256 -24.00 6.33 22.33
C ASN A 256 -25.21 5.62 22.97
N LEU A 257 -24.99 4.54 23.72
CA LEU A 257 -26.02 3.86 24.52
C LEU A 257 -26.30 4.58 25.86
N GLY A 258 -25.56 5.64 26.21
CA GLY A 258 -25.65 6.32 27.50
C GLY A 258 -25.06 5.54 28.67
N ASN A 259 -24.30 4.47 28.40
CA ASN A 259 -23.64 3.68 29.43
C ASN A 259 -22.22 4.20 29.70
N TYR A 260 -22.14 5.38 30.30
CA TYR A 260 -20.87 6.08 30.53
C TYR A 260 -19.92 5.32 31.45
N SER A 261 -20.45 4.52 32.39
CA SER A 261 -19.61 3.69 33.26
C SER A 261 -18.81 2.66 32.47
N LYS A 262 -19.46 1.97 31.52
CA LYS A 262 -18.76 1.02 30.65
C LYS A 262 -17.89 1.74 29.63
N ALA A 263 -18.34 2.86 29.07
CA ALA A 263 -17.51 3.64 28.15
C ALA A 263 -16.17 4.04 28.81
N LEU A 264 -16.20 4.51 30.06
CA LEU A 264 -15.00 4.88 30.81
C LEU A 264 -14.05 3.69 31.05
N GLU A 265 -14.57 2.50 31.31
CA GLU A 265 -13.76 1.28 31.46
C GLU A 265 -12.94 0.98 30.20
N TYR A 266 -13.56 1.11 29.02
CA TYR A 266 -12.89 0.90 27.73
C TYR A 266 -11.98 2.06 27.34
N TRP A 267 -12.32 3.29 27.72
CA TRP A 267 -11.52 4.48 27.42
C TRP A 267 -10.12 4.42 28.04
N VAL A 268 -10.00 3.88 29.26
CA VAL A 268 -8.69 3.74 29.92
C VAL A 268 -7.71 2.95 29.05
N TRP A 269 -8.17 1.88 28.40
CA TRP A 269 -7.35 1.04 27.52
C TRP A 269 -7.00 1.67 26.17
N VAL A 270 -7.70 2.73 25.77
CA VAL A 270 -7.35 3.51 24.55
C VAL A 270 -6.12 4.41 24.81
N SER A 271 -5.89 4.79 26.07
CA SER A 271 -4.88 5.79 26.47
C SER A 271 -3.53 5.24 26.93
N VAL A 272 -3.36 3.91 26.92
CA VAL A 272 -2.15 3.17 27.34
C VAL A 272 -1.37 2.69 26.12
#